data_AF-A0A950FWR6-F1
#
_entry.id   AF-A0A950FWR6-F1
#
_cell.length_a   1.000
_cell.length_b   1.000
_cell.length_c   1.000
_cell.angle_alpha   90.00
_cell.angle_beta   90.00
_cell.angle_gamma   90.00
#
_symmetry.space_group_name_H-M   'P 1'
#
loop_
_entity.id
_entity.type
_entity.pdbx_description
1 polymer ?
#
loop_
_entity_poly.entity_id
_entity_poly.type
_entity_poly.pdbx_seq_one_letter_code
_entity_poly.pdbx_strand_id
1 'polypeptide(L)'
;MNYSDLAGRLAQIGERIARHSEKLEGEILGRSAGKLASQLDRFEEHLESHLASRKSRELFLENLLRSPASKRHLTIALLKRASREVGGKRLKSEDLAAAKREFIHLVHGAGKQDQAVQFLKEVFAEAVHVESGGKEKTLLQREFINLGQLLDEDFAKEISARSIAELRRVAAVNGIRFTDKTNRQRLTTLIRRYAQRAAFNVPAARVASSD
;
A
#
# COMPACT_ATOMS: atom_id res chain seq x y z
N MET A 1 -21.74 -20.59 -24.86
CA MET A 1 -21.91 -19.34 -25.63
C MET A 1 -20.93 -18.34 -25.06
N ASN A 2 -19.98 -17.85 -25.86
CA ASN A 2 -19.02 -16.86 -25.37
C ASN A 2 -19.60 -15.43 -25.52
N TYR A 3 -18.96 -14.43 -24.92
CA TYR A 3 -19.46 -13.04 -24.97
C TYR A 3 -19.42 -12.40 -26.37
N SER A 4 -18.51 -12.82 -27.26
CA SER A 4 -18.50 -12.32 -28.64
C SER A 4 -19.66 -12.89 -29.46
N ASP A 5 -20.01 -14.17 -29.23
CA ASP A 5 -21.15 -14.83 -29.86
C ASP A 5 -22.46 -14.15 -29.43
N LEU A 6 -22.57 -13.77 -28.15
CA LEU A 6 -23.72 -13.04 -27.63
C LEU A 6 -23.83 -11.64 -28.26
N ALA A 7 -22.73 -10.89 -28.31
CA ALA A 7 -22.69 -9.57 -28.94
C ALA A 7 -23.07 -9.63 -30.42
N GLY A 8 -22.52 -10.59 -31.17
CA GLY A 8 -22.86 -10.80 -32.57
C GLY A 8 -24.34 -11.14 -32.77
N ARG A 9 -24.92 -11.96 -31.91
CA ARG A 9 -26.35 -12.32 -31.99
C ARG A 9 -27.27 -11.16 -31.64
N LEU A 10 -26.94 -10.35 -30.64
CA LEU A 10 -27.70 -9.14 -30.29
C LEU A 10 -27.67 -8.11 -31.44
N ALA A 11 -26.51 -7.92 -32.07
CA ALA A 11 -26.37 -7.04 -33.22
C ALA A 11 -27.26 -7.49 -34.41
N GLN A 12 -27.23 -8.79 -34.75
CA GLN A 12 -28.06 -9.35 -35.82
C GLN A 12 -29.57 -9.23 -35.54
N ILE A 13 -29.99 -9.46 -34.29
CA ILE A 13 -31.40 -9.32 -33.90
C ILE A 13 -31.81 -7.85 -33.98
N GLY A 14 -31.00 -6.92 -33.47
CA GLY A 14 -31.25 -5.50 -33.55
C GLY A 14 -31.38 -5.00 -34.99
N GLU A 15 -30.48 -5.44 -35.88
CA GLU A 15 -30.54 -5.10 -37.30
C GLU A 15 -31.80 -5.62 -37.99
N ARG A 16 -32.22 -6.85 -37.68
CA ARG A 16 -33.47 -7.43 -38.21
C ARG A 16 -34.70 -6.68 -37.72
N ILE A 17 -34.74 -6.32 -36.42
CA ILE A 17 -35.85 -5.54 -35.86
C ILE A 17 -35.91 -4.16 -36.52
N ALA A 18 -34.77 -3.48 -36.67
CA ALA A 18 -34.70 -2.16 -37.29
C ALA A 18 -35.17 -2.17 -38.75
N ARG A 19 -34.78 -3.19 -39.54
CA ARG A 19 -35.19 -3.33 -40.95
C ARG A 19 -36.68 -3.63 -41.14
N HIS A 20 -37.35 -4.17 -40.13
CA HIS A 20 -38.74 -4.62 -40.22
C HIS A 20 -39.68 -3.91 -39.25
N SER A 21 -39.22 -2.88 -38.53
CA SER A 21 -39.94 -2.23 -37.42
C SER A 21 -41.37 -1.82 -37.79
N GLU A 22 -41.58 -1.28 -38.98
CA GLU A 22 -42.89 -0.85 -39.51
C GLU A 22 -43.86 -2.00 -39.79
N LYS A 23 -43.39 -3.25 -39.82
CA LYS A 23 -44.16 -4.46 -40.11
C LYS A 23 -44.31 -5.39 -38.91
N LEU A 24 -43.71 -5.04 -37.76
CA LEU A 24 -43.76 -5.85 -36.55
C LEU A 24 -45.02 -5.52 -35.75
N GLU A 25 -46.07 -6.29 -35.97
CA GLU A 25 -47.32 -6.21 -35.21
C GLU A 25 -47.63 -7.55 -34.52
N GLY A 26 -48.37 -7.50 -33.41
CA GLY A 26 -48.84 -8.69 -32.70
C GLY A 26 -48.53 -8.71 -31.21
N GLU A 27 -49.55 -9.04 -30.42
CA GLU A 27 -49.51 -8.96 -28.96
C GLU A 27 -48.45 -9.88 -28.33
N ILE A 28 -48.26 -11.08 -28.89
CA ILE A 28 -47.26 -12.05 -28.40
C ILE A 28 -45.83 -11.53 -28.61
N LEU A 29 -45.58 -10.89 -29.76
CA LEU A 29 -44.28 -10.33 -30.09
C LEU A 29 -43.98 -9.10 -29.22
N GLY A 30 -44.95 -8.22 -29.01
CA GLY A 30 -44.84 -7.07 -28.11
C GLY A 30 -44.53 -7.47 -26.67
N ARG A 31 -45.25 -8.48 -26.12
CA ARG A 31 -44.96 -9.02 -24.77
C ARG A 31 -43.54 -9.63 -24.68
N SER A 32 -43.09 -10.29 -25.73
CA SER A 32 -41.74 -10.89 -25.78
C SER A 32 -40.65 -9.82 -25.87
N ALA A 33 -40.87 -8.76 -26.65
CA ALA A 33 -39.98 -7.61 -26.73
C ALA A 33 -39.87 -6.88 -25.39
N GLY A 34 -40.99 -6.67 -24.68
CA GLY A 34 -40.97 -6.08 -23.34
C GLY A 34 -40.20 -6.92 -22.31
N LYS A 35 -40.36 -8.25 -22.35
CA LYS A 35 -39.55 -9.16 -21.52
C LYS A 35 -38.06 -9.06 -21.85
N LEU A 36 -37.72 -9.04 -23.14
CA LEU A 36 -36.33 -8.90 -23.59
C LEU A 36 -35.72 -7.58 -23.11
N ALA A 37 -36.43 -6.46 -23.24
CA ALA A 37 -36.00 -5.15 -22.74
C ALA A 37 -35.68 -5.21 -21.24
N SER A 38 -36.61 -5.72 -20.43
CA SER A 38 -36.39 -5.84 -18.97
C SER A 38 -35.20 -6.74 -18.59
N GLN A 39 -34.88 -7.74 -19.40
CA GLN A 39 -33.71 -8.60 -19.18
C GLN A 39 -32.41 -7.93 -19.63
N LEU A 40 -32.46 -7.12 -20.69
CA LEU A 40 -31.33 -6.31 -21.12
C LEU A 40 -31.00 -5.24 -20.09
N ASP A 41 -32.00 -4.55 -19.53
CA ASP A 41 -31.78 -3.55 -18.47
C ASP A 41 -31.08 -4.16 -17.24
N ARG A 42 -31.55 -5.34 -16.79
CA ARG A 42 -30.91 -6.08 -15.69
C ARG A 42 -29.50 -6.55 -16.05
N PHE A 43 -29.30 -6.99 -17.29
CA PHE A 43 -27.99 -7.41 -17.76
C PHE A 43 -27.01 -6.22 -17.82
N GLU A 44 -27.47 -5.06 -18.27
CA GLU A 44 -26.71 -3.82 -18.30
C GLU A 44 -26.37 -3.34 -16.88
N GLU A 45 -27.32 -3.39 -15.94
CA GLU A 45 -27.05 -3.11 -14.53
C GLU A 45 -25.97 -4.04 -13.96
N HIS A 46 -26.05 -5.35 -14.24
CA HIS A 46 -25.02 -6.30 -13.83
C HIS A 46 -23.67 -6.07 -14.52
N LEU A 47 -23.68 -5.71 -15.81
CA LEU A 47 -22.49 -5.43 -16.59
C LEU A 47 -21.79 -4.16 -16.07
N GLU A 48 -22.53 -3.08 -15.87
CA GLU A 48 -22.02 -1.83 -15.32
C GLU A 48 -21.56 -2.01 -13.89
N SER A 49 -22.30 -2.74 -13.05
CA SER A 49 -21.83 -3.08 -11.70
C SER A 49 -20.52 -3.88 -11.73
N HIS A 50 -20.37 -4.81 -12.66
CA HIS A 50 -19.18 -5.64 -12.81
C HIS A 50 -18.00 -4.86 -13.43
N LEU A 51 -18.26 -3.94 -14.36
CA LEU A 51 -17.25 -3.04 -14.94
C LEU A 51 -16.81 -1.99 -13.92
N ALA A 52 -17.73 -1.45 -13.12
CA ALA A 52 -17.46 -0.52 -12.03
C ALA A 52 -16.66 -1.17 -10.90
N SER A 53 -16.93 -2.44 -10.56
CA SER A 53 -16.12 -3.18 -9.57
C SER A 53 -14.69 -3.40 -10.07
N ARG A 54 -14.52 -3.77 -11.34
CA ARG A 54 -13.21 -4.11 -11.92
C ARG A 54 -12.33 -2.91 -12.30
N LYS A 55 -12.87 -1.72 -12.59
CA LYS A 55 -12.08 -0.65 -13.25
C LYS A 55 -11.17 0.20 -12.36
N SER A 56 -11.27 0.22 -11.03
CA SER A 56 -10.23 0.94 -10.25
C SER A 56 -10.03 0.54 -8.79
N ARG A 57 -11.02 -0.02 -8.09
CA ARG A 57 -11.00 -0.10 -6.63
C ARG A 57 -10.69 -1.49 -6.08
N GLU A 58 -11.18 -2.52 -6.76
CA GLU A 58 -10.85 -3.92 -6.49
C GLU A 58 -9.38 -4.21 -6.77
N LEU A 59 -8.88 -3.77 -7.93
CA LEU A 59 -7.45 -3.77 -8.26
C LEU A 59 -6.64 -3.01 -7.20
N PHE A 60 -7.16 -1.90 -6.66
CA PHE A 60 -6.43 -1.12 -5.67
C PHE A 60 -6.30 -1.87 -4.34
N LEU A 61 -7.38 -2.46 -3.83
CA LEU A 61 -7.34 -3.27 -2.61
C LEU A 61 -6.45 -4.50 -2.78
N GLU A 62 -6.57 -5.20 -3.90
CA GLU A 62 -5.71 -6.35 -4.22
C GLU A 62 -4.24 -5.95 -4.35
N ASN A 63 -3.94 -4.85 -5.04
CA ASN A 63 -2.59 -4.32 -5.16
C ASN A 63 -2.03 -3.88 -3.80
N LEU A 64 -2.85 -3.26 -2.95
CA LEU A 64 -2.47 -2.88 -1.59
C LEU A 64 -2.14 -4.11 -0.75
N LEU A 65 -2.94 -5.18 -0.85
CA LEU A 65 -2.71 -6.45 -0.15
C LEU A 65 -1.53 -7.26 -0.71
N ARG A 66 -1.07 -6.95 -1.93
CA ARG A 66 0.15 -7.51 -2.56
C ARG A 66 1.37 -6.61 -2.41
N SER A 67 1.20 -5.38 -1.94
CA SER A 67 2.26 -4.39 -1.83
C SER A 67 3.39 -4.80 -0.88
N PRO A 68 4.61 -4.22 -1.02
CA PRO A 68 5.70 -4.44 -0.07
C PRO A 68 5.34 -4.08 1.38
N ALA A 69 4.52 -3.03 1.58
CA ALA A 69 4.03 -2.64 2.90
C ALA A 69 3.15 -3.74 3.51
N SER A 70 2.25 -4.33 2.71
CA SER A 70 1.47 -5.49 3.16
C SER A 70 2.35 -6.68 3.51
N LYS A 71 3.40 -6.98 2.74
CA LYS A 71 4.33 -8.08 3.09
C LYS A 71 5.03 -7.88 4.44
N ARG A 72 5.28 -6.64 4.84
CA ARG A 72 5.99 -6.31 6.10
C ARG A 72 5.06 -6.17 7.30
N HIS A 73 3.86 -5.61 7.11
CA HIS A 73 3.02 -5.15 8.22
C HIS A 73 1.65 -5.83 8.28
N LEU A 74 1.23 -6.54 7.22
CA LEU A 74 -0.07 -7.19 7.21
C LEU A 74 -0.02 -8.50 7.99
N THR A 75 -0.72 -8.53 9.12
CA THR A 75 -0.89 -9.73 9.95
C THR A 75 -2.33 -10.23 9.92
N ILE A 76 -2.56 -11.48 10.31
CA ILE A 76 -3.90 -12.06 10.43
C ILE A 76 -4.72 -11.27 11.46
N ALA A 77 -4.10 -10.84 12.56
CA ALA A 77 -4.75 -10.01 13.57
C ALA A 77 -5.23 -8.67 12.98
N LEU A 78 -4.40 -8.04 12.15
CA LEU A 78 -4.76 -6.81 11.45
C LEU A 78 -5.93 -7.01 10.49
N LEU A 79 -5.92 -8.07 9.68
CA LEU A 79 -7.03 -8.40 8.77
C LEU A 79 -8.33 -8.70 9.54
N LYS A 80 -8.24 -9.41 10.68
CA LYS A 80 -9.39 -9.68 11.54
C LYS A 80 -9.95 -8.38 12.13
N ARG A 81 -9.10 -7.43 12.52
CA ARG A 81 -9.50 -6.09 12.96
C ARG A 81 -10.16 -5.31 11.82
N ALA A 82 -9.51 -5.23 10.66
CA ALA A 82 -10.03 -4.56 9.46
C ALA A 82 -11.42 -5.11 9.07
N SER A 83 -11.60 -6.43 9.11
CA SER A 83 -12.88 -7.07 8.77
C SER A 83 -14.00 -6.73 9.75
N ARG A 84 -13.69 -6.59 11.04
CA ARG A 84 -14.66 -6.14 12.07
C ARG A 84 -15.00 -4.67 11.90
N GLU A 85 -14.00 -3.83 11.68
CA GLU A 85 -14.12 -2.38 11.64
C GLU A 85 -14.82 -1.90 10.36
N VAL A 86 -14.46 -2.49 9.22
CA VAL A 86 -15.05 -2.17 7.92
C VAL A 86 -16.32 -2.98 7.69
N GLY A 87 -16.23 -4.31 7.77
CA GLY A 87 -17.30 -5.22 7.36
C GLY A 87 -18.27 -5.64 8.46
N GLY A 88 -17.99 -5.36 9.74
CA GLY A 88 -18.76 -5.87 10.88
C GLY A 88 -18.72 -7.39 11.05
N LYS A 89 -17.89 -8.10 10.26
CA LYS A 89 -17.83 -9.57 10.21
C LYS A 89 -16.47 -10.06 10.68
N ARG A 90 -16.46 -11.25 11.28
CA ARG A 90 -15.22 -11.90 11.72
C ARG A 90 -14.69 -12.79 10.59
N LEU A 91 -13.40 -12.69 10.29
CA LEU A 91 -12.71 -13.66 9.45
C LEU A 91 -12.57 -14.98 10.19
N LYS A 92 -12.89 -16.08 9.52
CA LYS A 92 -12.78 -17.44 10.05
C LYS A 92 -11.40 -18.03 9.79
N SER A 93 -10.74 -17.59 8.72
CA SER A 93 -9.43 -18.11 8.33
C SER A 93 -8.34 -17.80 9.36
N GLU A 94 -7.51 -18.81 9.62
CA GLU A 94 -6.30 -18.68 10.45
C GLU A 94 -5.03 -18.53 9.61
N ASP A 95 -5.06 -18.96 8.35
CA ASP A 95 -3.97 -18.72 7.39
C ASP A 95 -4.10 -17.32 6.77
N LEU A 96 -2.97 -16.63 6.57
CA LEU A 96 -2.94 -15.27 6.03
C LEU A 96 -3.39 -15.21 4.57
N ALA A 97 -3.01 -16.19 3.73
CA ALA A 97 -3.38 -16.19 2.33
C ALA A 97 -4.88 -16.51 2.13
N ALA A 98 -5.43 -17.41 2.95
CA ALA A 98 -6.87 -17.66 3.03
C ALA A 98 -7.63 -16.44 3.58
N ALA A 99 -7.12 -15.80 4.65
CA ALA A 99 -7.72 -14.63 5.26
C ALA A 99 -7.77 -13.42 4.32
N LYS A 100 -6.74 -13.21 3.48
CA LYS A 100 -6.76 -12.16 2.44
C LYS A 100 -7.90 -12.38 1.46
N ARG A 101 -8.06 -13.60 0.95
CA ARG A 101 -9.12 -13.96 0.00
C ARG A 101 -10.51 -13.81 0.62
N GLU A 102 -10.68 -14.32 1.84
CA GLU A 102 -11.92 -14.16 2.61
C GLU A 102 -12.26 -12.69 2.86
N PHE A 103 -11.26 -11.88 3.23
CA PHE A 103 -11.43 -10.44 3.46
C PHE A 103 -11.86 -9.71 2.19
N ILE A 104 -11.22 -9.98 1.05
CA ILE A 104 -11.61 -9.41 -0.25
C ILE A 104 -13.08 -9.76 -0.56
N HIS A 105 -13.45 -11.03 -0.44
CA HIS A 105 -14.83 -11.47 -0.67
C HIS A 105 -15.84 -10.78 0.25
N LEU A 106 -15.53 -10.64 1.54
CA LEU A 106 -16.43 -10.00 2.52
C LEU A 106 -16.58 -8.50 2.27
N VAL A 107 -15.48 -7.81 1.97
CA VAL A 107 -15.49 -6.38 1.68
C VAL A 107 -16.24 -6.11 0.37
N HIS A 108 -16.12 -6.99 -0.62
CA HIS A 108 -16.84 -6.89 -1.89
C HIS A 108 -18.33 -7.13 -1.72
N GLY A 109 -18.72 -8.21 -1.03
CA GLY A 109 -20.13 -8.49 -0.75
C GLY A 109 -20.81 -7.40 0.08
N ALA A 110 -20.05 -6.56 0.77
CA ALA A 110 -20.55 -5.43 1.55
C ALA A 110 -20.44 -4.07 0.84
N GLY A 111 -19.77 -3.96 -0.32
CA GLY A 111 -19.56 -2.69 -1.01
C GLY A 111 -18.70 -1.68 -0.25
N LYS A 112 -17.78 -2.14 0.60
CA LYS A 112 -16.97 -1.29 1.51
C LYS A 112 -15.48 -1.20 1.14
N GLN A 113 -15.17 -1.32 -0.14
CA GLN A 113 -13.80 -1.35 -0.65
C GLN A 113 -13.01 -0.10 -0.24
N ASP A 114 -13.61 1.08 -0.33
CA ASP A 114 -12.94 2.35 -0.02
C ASP A 114 -12.58 2.46 1.46
N GLN A 115 -13.46 2.01 2.35
CA GLN A 115 -13.21 1.97 3.79
C GLN A 115 -12.10 0.97 4.13
N ALA A 116 -12.06 -0.19 3.47
CA ALA A 116 -10.99 -1.17 3.63
C ALA A 116 -9.63 -0.64 3.14
N VAL A 117 -9.61 0.02 1.99
CA VAL A 117 -8.41 0.63 1.44
C VAL A 117 -7.89 1.74 2.36
N GLN A 118 -8.77 2.63 2.82
CA GLN A 118 -8.40 3.74 3.70
C GLN A 118 -7.84 3.23 5.02
N PHE A 119 -8.54 2.28 5.65
CA PHE A 119 -8.08 1.64 6.88
C PHE A 119 -6.68 1.02 6.73
N LEU A 120 -6.46 0.24 5.67
CA LEU A 120 -5.17 -0.39 5.45
C LEU A 120 -4.07 0.63 5.14
N LYS A 121 -4.38 1.73 4.43
CA LYS A 121 -3.42 2.82 4.21
C LYS A 121 -3.01 3.50 5.51
N GLU A 122 -3.96 3.81 6.37
CA GLU A 122 -3.70 4.45 7.67
C GLU A 122 -2.83 3.56 8.55
N VAL A 123 -3.19 2.29 8.70
CA VAL A 123 -2.40 1.35 9.50
C VAL A 123 -1.01 1.13 8.88
N PHE A 124 -0.88 1.03 7.56
CA PHE A 124 0.44 0.93 6.94
C PHE A 124 1.26 2.21 7.11
N ALA A 125 0.64 3.39 7.06
CA ALA A 125 1.32 4.65 7.31
C ALA A 125 1.81 4.75 8.77
N GLU A 126 0.97 4.35 9.74
CA GLU A 126 1.34 4.24 11.15
C GLU A 126 2.47 3.24 11.36
N ALA A 127 2.40 2.05 10.75
CA ALA A 127 3.43 1.03 10.86
C ALA A 127 4.77 1.48 10.24
N VAL A 128 4.74 2.21 9.12
CA VAL A 128 5.92 2.82 8.50
C VAL A 128 6.49 3.94 9.35
N HIS A 129 5.65 4.72 10.05
CA HIS A 129 6.11 5.72 11.02
C HIS A 129 6.77 5.07 12.25
N VAL A 130 6.23 3.95 12.73
CA VAL A 130 6.77 3.18 13.86
C VAL A 130 8.07 2.46 13.49
N GLU A 131 8.26 2.06 12.23
CA GLU A 131 9.51 1.48 11.70
C GLU A 131 10.60 2.50 11.33
N SER A 132 10.38 3.81 11.51
CA SER A 132 11.44 4.82 11.37
C SER A 132 12.43 4.74 12.55
N GLY A 133 13.10 3.61 12.66
CA GLY A 133 14.13 3.33 13.63
C GLY A 133 13.62 3.14 15.04
N GLY A 134 13.66 1.89 15.53
CA GLY A 134 13.59 1.66 16.97
C GLY A 134 14.50 2.63 17.72
N LYS A 135 14.18 2.96 18.98
CA LYS A 135 14.88 3.99 19.81
C LYS A 135 16.40 4.05 19.60
N GLU A 136 17.03 2.91 19.38
CA GLU A 136 18.45 2.77 19.02
C GLU A 136 18.88 3.53 17.74
N LYS A 137 18.12 3.48 16.64
CA LYS A 137 18.45 4.19 15.39
C LYS A 137 18.38 5.71 15.58
N THR A 138 17.37 6.20 16.30
CA THR A 138 17.23 7.64 16.58
C THR A 138 18.31 8.13 17.53
N LEU A 139 18.72 7.31 18.51
CA LEU A 139 19.90 7.57 19.34
C LEU A 139 21.18 7.61 18.51
N LEU A 140 21.42 6.61 17.66
CA LEU A 140 22.62 6.56 16.80
C LEU A 140 22.67 7.70 15.77
N GLN A 141 21.53 8.19 15.30
CA GLN A 141 21.44 9.37 14.44
C GLN A 141 21.75 10.67 15.21
N ARG A 142 21.24 10.81 16.45
CA ARG A 142 21.58 11.95 17.31
C ARG A 142 23.05 11.95 17.70
N GLU A 143 23.59 10.80 18.10
CA GLU A 143 25.03 10.64 18.36
C GLU A 143 25.86 11.01 17.15
N PHE A 144 25.44 10.60 15.95
CA PHE A 144 26.14 10.94 14.72
C PHE A 144 26.16 12.44 14.43
N ILE A 145 25.07 13.15 14.72
CA ILE A 145 25.01 14.62 14.62
C ILE A 145 25.93 15.26 15.66
N ASN A 146 25.92 14.78 16.91
CA ASN A 146 26.77 15.29 17.98
C ASN A 146 28.26 15.12 17.64
N LEU A 147 28.67 13.98 17.08
CA LEU A 147 30.04 13.75 16.58
C LEU A 147 30.48 14.78 15.53
N GLY A 148 29.53 15.31 14.75
CA GLY A 148 29.77 16.35 13.76
C GLY A 148 30.01 17.74 14.34
N GLN A 149 29.57 17.98 15.58
CA GLN A 149 29.71 19.25 16.30
C GLN A 149 30.97 19.31 17.19
N LEU A 150 31.59 18.16 17.49
CA LEU A 150 32.83 18.10 18.28
C LEU A 150 34.02 18.72 17.54
N LEU A 151 34.91 19.37 18.29
CA LEU A 151 36.23 19.77 17.82
C LEU A 151 37.11 18.53 17.56
N ASP A 152 38.18 18.69 16.78
CA ASP A 152 38.99 17.55 16.32
C ASP A 152 39.61 16.74 17.46
N GLU A 153 40.00 17.39 18.55
CA GLU A 153 40.57 16.75 19.74
C GLU A 153 39.53 15.89 20.49
N ASP A 154 38.32 16.40 20.67
CA ASP A 154 37.24 15.70 21.36
C ASP A 154 36.64 14.60 20.48
N PHE A 155 36.58 14.82 19.17
CA PHE A 155 36.23 13.80 18.20
C PHE A 155 37.24 12.63 18.24
N ALA A 156 38.54 12.91 18.33
CA ALA A 156 39.56 11.87 18.42
C ALA A 156 39.44 11.05 19.70
N LYS A 157 39.15 11.68 20.84
CA LYS A 157 38.89 11.00 22.12
C LYS A 157 37.65 10.11 22.02
N GLU A 158 36.53 10.65 21.53
CA GLU A 158 35.26 9.94 21.41
C GLU A 158 35.32 8.76 20.44
N ILE A 159 36.05 8.89 19.32
CA ILE A 159 36.25 7.80 18.36
C ILE A 159 37.25 6.76 18.86
N SER A 160 38.27 7.15 19.63
CA SER A 160 39.26 6.19 20.15
C SER A 160 38.65 5.24 21.20
N ALA A 161 37.67 5.71 21.98
CA ALA A 161 36.92 4.90 22.94
C ALA A 161 35.99 3.84 22.30
N ARG A 162 35.61 4.01 21.02
CA ARG A 162 34.63 3.13 20.34
C ARG A 162 35.24 1.91 19.67
N SER A 163 34.51 0.81 19.61
CA SER A 163 34.93 -0.39 18.86
C SER A 163 34.72 -0.21 17.34
N ILE A 164 35.44 -0.97 16.51
CA ILE A 164 35.25 -0.91 15.05
C ILE A 164 33.82 -1.35 14.64
N ALA A 165 33.20 -2.23 15.42
CA ALA A 165 31.83 -2.68 15.21
C ALA A 165 30.82 -1.55 15.47
N GLU A 166 31.01 -0.76 16.53
CA GLU A 166 30.20 0.43 16.82
C GLU A 166 30.32 1.48 15.72
N LEU A 167 31.55 1.75 15.25
CA LEU A 167 31.77 2.70 14.15
C LEU A 167 31.05 2.25 12.88
N ARG A 168 31.04 0.94 12.58
CA ARG A 168 30.29 0.38 11.44
C ARG A 168 28.78 0.53 11.62
N ARG A 169 28.25 0.30 12.83
CA ARG A 169 26.82 0.51 13.13
C ARG A 169 26.40 1.96 12.95
N VAL A 170 27.15 2.89 13.54
CA VAL A 170 26.93 4.34 13.40
C VAL A 170 26.96 4.75 11.92
N ALA A 171 27.95 4.28 11.16
CA ALA A 171 28.07 4.57 9.74
C ALA A 171 26.90 3.99 8.91
N ALA A 172 26.51 2.74 9.17
CA ALA A 172 25.44 2.07 8.43
C ALA A 172 24.07 2.71 8.66
N VAL A 173 23.75 3.07 9.91
CA VAL A 173 22.49 3.74 10.27
C VAL A 173 22.34 5.10 9.58
N ASN A 174 23.46 5.78 9.31
CA ASN A 174 23.51 7.09 8.66
C ASN A 174 23.79 6.99 7.14
N GLY A 175 23.67 5.80 6.54
CA GLY A 175 23.76 5.61 5.09
C GLY A 175 25.16 5.76 4.50
N ILE A 176 26.22 5.72 5.33
CA ILE A 176 27.60 5.74 4.86
C ILE A 176 27.96 4.37 4.31
N ARG A 177 28.39 4.32 3.04
CA ARG A 177 28.84 3.08 2.40
C ARG A 177 30.28 2.75 2.81
N PHE A 178 30.49 1.53 3.29
CA PHE A 178 31.81 0.96 3.57
C PHE A 178 31.80 -0.55 3.26
N THR A 179 32.98 -1.13 3.09
CA THR A 179 33.17 -2.58 2.90
C THR A 179 33.81 -3.20 4.13
N ASP A 180 33.75 -4.53 4.28
CA ASP A 180 34.37 -5.24 5.41
C ASP A 180 35.90 -5.08 5.49
N LYS A 181 36.54 -4.71 4.37
CA LYS A 181 37.97 -4.41 4.26
C LYS A 181 38.32 -2.97 4.66
N THR A 182 37.32 -2.14 5.00
CA THR A 182 37.54 -0.75 5.41
C THR A 182 38.22 -0.72 6.77
N ASN A 183 39.44 -0.18 6.82
CA ASN A 183 40.21 -0.04 8.04
C ASN A 183 39.63 1.07 8.95
N ARG A 184 40.01 1.05 10.24
CA ARG A 184 39.48 1.96 11.27
C ARG A 184 39.71 3.44 10.93
N GLN A 185 40.90 3.79 10.43
CA GLN A 185 41.22 5.17 10.04
C GLN A 185 40.30 5.67 8.92
N ARG A 186 40.14 4.89 7.84
CA ARG A 186 39.26 5.27 6.72
C ARG A 186 37.81 5.40 7.13
N LEU A 187 37.33 4.51 8.00
CA LEU A 187 35.98 4.58 8.55
C LEU A 187 35.78 5.85 9.41
N THR A 188 36.79 6.20 10.22
CA THR A 188 36.79 7.42 11.03
C THR A 188 36.72 8.68 10.17
N THR A 189 37.54 8.76 9.10
CA THR A 189 37.52 9.90 8.17
C THR A 189 36.17 10.05 7.48
N LEU A 190 35.53 8.93 7.08
CA LEU A 190 34.20 8.94 6.49
C LEU A 190 33.17 9.44 7.51
N ILE A 191 33.17 8.88 8.72
CA ILE A 191 32.25 9.31 9.80
C ILE A 191 32.42 10.81 10.05
N ARG A 192 33.65 11.34 10.18
CA ARG A 192 33.91 12.77 10.40
C ARG A 192 33.28 13.63 9.31
N ARG A 193 33.57 13.32 8.04
CA ARG A 193 33.09 14.09 6.89
C ARG A 193 31.56 14.11 6.83
N TYR A 194 30.91 12.97 6.98
CA TYR A 194 29.45 12.87 6.88
C TYR A 194 28.74 13.41 8.13
N ALA A 195 29.34 13.28 9.31
CA ALA A 195 28.82 13.83 10.56
C ALA A 195 28.84 15.36 10.56
N GLN A 196 29.95 15.99 10.15
CA GLN A 196 30.04 17.45 9.99
C GLN A 196 28.99 17.97 9.00
N ARG A 197 28.81 17.27 7.88
CA ARG A 197 27.82 17.63 6.86
C ARG A 197 26.38 17.46 7.37
N ALA A 198 26.13 16.44 8.18
CA ALA A 198 24.84 16.22 8.82
C ALA A 198 24.55 17.32 9.86
N ALA A 199 25.52 17.65 10.72
CA ALA A 199 25.42 18.72 11.72
C ALA A 199 25.15 20.09 11.09
N PHE A 200 25.82 20.41 9.98
CA PHE A 200 25.61 21.66 9.23
C PHE A 200 24.21 21.75 8.60
N ASN A 201 23.62 20.62 8.22
CA ASN A 201 22.31 20.54 7.58
C ASN A 201 21.14 20.37 8.57
N VAL A 202 21.40 20.32 9.88
CA VAL A 202 20.33 20.39 10.87
C VAL A 202 19.80 21.84 10.86
N PRO A 203 18.54 22.09 10.46
CA PRO A 203 17.98 23.43 10.48
C PRO A 203 18.05 23.97 11.91
N ALA A 204 18.41 25.25 12.08
CA ALA A 204 18.35 25.99 13.35
C ALA A 204 16.93 26.13 13.96
N ALA A 205 16.00 25.23 13.62
CA ALA A 205 14.58 25.28 13.99
C ALA A 205 14.23 24.47 15.25
N ARG A 206 15.20 24.13 16.12
CA ARG A 206 14.93 23.46 17.41
C ARG A 206 15.75 23.98 18.60
N VAL A 207 16.20 25.24 18.55
CA VAL A 207 16.77 25.92 19.73
C VAL A 207 15.79 26.93 20.35
N ALA A 208 14.61 27.12 19.77
CA ALA A 208 13.59 28.05 20.30
C ALA A 208 12.38 27.34 20.94
N SER A 209 12.60 26.25 21.68
CA SER A 209 11.53 25.65 22.51
C SER A 209 12.10 24.95 23.75
N SER A 210 12.73 25.74 24.60
CA SER A 210 12.90 25.44 26.04
C SER A 210 13.42 26.71 26.71
N ASP A 211 12.51 27.67 26.90
CA ASP A 211 12.43 28.43 28.15
C ASP A 211 11.47 27.67 29.08
#